data_AF-A0A9N9W2Z2-F1
#
_entry.id   AF-A0A9N9W2Z2-F1
#
_cell.length_a   1.000
_cell.length_b   1.000
_cell.length_c   1.000
_cell.angle_alpha   90.00
_cell.angle_beta   90.00
_cell.angle_gamma   90.00
#
_symmetry.space_group_name_H-M   'P 1'
#
loop_
_entity.id
_entity.type
_entity.pdbx_description
1 polymer ?
#
loop_
_entity_poly.entity_id
_entity_poly.type
_entity_poly.pdbx_seq_one_letter_code
_entity_poly.pdbx_strand_id
1 'polypeptide(L)'
;MRLASFPGVLLAVAPSLAAADEYIWPSRYDELEDILSLQSGYQGRNFSSAITPCTQGGNVRGRQNAAEWIRSAFHDMITHDSALGTGGLDGSIWFELDRAENGALAFENTFNFFAYLHSLRASAADLLAMSVIVSHSGCGGTTRIPFRAGRVDAKGAGPAGVPETDTPLGTVLGRFATAGYSQEDMIALVACGHTLGGVHSHNHPDIVPGESGDRYNDTVVKFDTTDGEFDNAVAVEYLSDNTQNPLVVGKNETKNSDKRIFSSDNNATISRLAGDNAEFEKTCAEVFERMIDTVPSTVELSQPIEPTDIKPYITDLYLNDNGKLVFSGRIRVRTTEGAAAGRLASDLDVQVHHAVRNKRWSCPRINATYVGDARGLYGETFAWYEFGMELNATKGISKFHIETTVRSTGERILYDNGGDGYPVTDELLYQRADSCVARQAVNGTRAMDATVAVRKDRASLPLRLELARYTKMTGLVVREWEVETVAFENTGETRGEDDGWVIFKAPTGLKTASWLTWFDIIQEGDDGSRIEFLKTEACPRTSS
;
A
#
# COMPACT_ATOMS: atom_id res chain seq x y z
N MET A 1 -37.42 39.80 49.83
CA MET A 1 -36.05 39.41 49.45
C MET A 1 -36.15 38.06 48.73
N ARG A 2 -36.32 38.09 47.40
CA ARG A 2 -36.43 36.89 46.55
C ARG A 2 -35.13 36.78 45.77
N LEU A 3 -34.36 35.71 46.03
CA LEU A 3 -33.13 35.39 45.30
C LEU A 3 -33.51 34.62 44.04
N ALA A 4 -33.03 35.11 42.90
CA ALA A 4 -33.26 34.54 41.57
C ALA A 4 -32.30 33.36 41.32
N SER A 5 -32.84 32.30 40.76
CA SER A 5 -32.13 31.12 40.25
C SER A 5 -31.60 31.37 38.83
N PHE A 6 -30.30 31.18 38.61
CA PHE A 6 -29.71 31.04 37.28
C PHE A 6 -29.41 29.56 37.01
N PRO A 7 -29.86 28.96 35.89
CA PRO A 7 -29.40 27.65 35.48
C PRO A 7 -28.09 27.80 34.69
N GLY A 8 -27.05 27.09 35.13
CA GLY A 8 -25.81 26.95 34.38
C GLY A 8 -26.03 26.06 33.15
N VAL A 9 -25.71 26.59 31.97
CA VAL A 9 -25.65 25.83 30.73
C VAL A 9 -24.32 25.08 30.70
N LEU A 10 -24.36 23.75 30.81
CA LEU A 10 -23.22 22.90 30.44
C LEU A 10 -23.10 22.92 28.91
N LEU A 11 -22.07 23.56 28.36
CA LEU A 11 -21.65 23.32 26.99
C LEU A 11 -20.91 21.98 26.95
N ALA A 12 -21.56 20.95 26.40
CA ALA A 12 -20.88 19.74 25.96
C ALA A 12 -20.05 20.11 24.72
N VAL A 13 -18.73 20.10 24.86
CA VAL A 13 -17.80 20.16 23.72
C VAL A 13 -17.83 18.78 23.07
N ALA A 14 -18.59 18.63 21.99
CA ALA A 14 -18.50 17.45 21.15
C ALA A 14 -17.10 17.43 20.50
N PRO A 15 -16.40 16.29 20.46
CA PRO A 15 -15.17 16.18 19.69
C PRO A 15 -15.53 16.44 18.22
N SER A 16 -14.92 17.46 17.64
CA SER A 16 -14.96 17.69 16.20
C SER A 16 -14.24 16.52 15.54
N LEU A 17 -15.01 15.57 15.01
CA LEU A 17 -14.53 14.70 13.95
C LEU A 17 -14.11 15.64 12.82
N ALA A 18 -12.81 15.81 12.62
CA ALA A 18 -12.32 16.48 11.43
C ALA A 18 -12.91 15.71 10.25
N ALA A 19 -13.70 16.40 9.42
CA ALA A 19 -14.12 15.83 8.14
C ALA A 19 -12.83 15.46 7.42
N ALA A 20 -12.70 14.20 6.99
CA ALA A 20 -11.61 13.81 6.11
C ALA A 20 -11.64 14.77 4.92
N ASP A 21 -10.48 15.35 4.57
CA ASP A 21 -10.38 16.20 3.38
C ASP A 21 -10.92 15.41 2.18
N GLU A 22 -11.74 16.07 1.36
CA GLU A 22 -12.26 15.48 0.14
C GLU A 22 -11.09 15.00 -0.72
N TYR A 23 -11.15 13.76 -1.21
CA TYR A 23 -10.12 13.22 -2.08
C TYR A 23 -10.04 14.02 -3.38
N ILE A 24 -8.83 14.48 -3.73
CA ILE A 24 -8.53 15.19 -4.98
C ILE A 24 -7.55 14.37 -5.80
N TRP A 25 -7.92 14.08 -7.05
CA TRP A 25 -7.11 13.38 -8.02
C TRP A 25 -6.32 14.35 -8.92
N PRO A 26 -5.08 14.02 -9.30
CA PRO A 26 -4.29 12.90 -8.78
C PRO A 26 -3.75 13.17 -7.37
N SER A 27 -3.61 12.11 -6.57
CA SER A 27 -2.97 12.16 -5.25
C SER A 27 -1.64 11.42 -5.27
N ARG A 28 -0.68 11.90 -4.47
CA ARG A 28 0.60 11.20 -4.25
C ARG A 28 0.41 9.81 -3.60
N TYR A 29 -0.74 9.56 -2.99
CA TYR A 29 -1.09 8.30 -2.32
C TYR A 29 -1.90 7.34 -3.21
N ASP A 30 -2.15 7.68 -4.48
CA ASP A 30 -3.00 6.88 -5.36
C ASP A 30 -2.51 5.43 -5.53
N GLU A 31 -1.20 5.20 -5.59
CA GLU A 31 -0.65 3.84 -5.71
C GLU A 31 -0.85 3.04 -4.41
N LEU A 32 -0.61 3.64 -3.23
CA LEU A 32 -0.82 2.96 -1.96
C LEU A 32 -2.31 2.68 -1.70
N GLU A 33 -3.20 3.61 -2.05
CA GLU A 33 -4.64 3.39 -1.97
C GLU A 33 -5.08 2.24 -2.87
N ASP A 34 -4.52 2.12 -4.09
CA ASP A 34 -4.79 0.97 -4.95
C ASP A 34 -4.31 -0.34 -4.34
N ILE A 35 -3.11 -0.36 -3.75
CA ILE A 35 -2.55 -1.57 -3.13
C ILE A 35 -3.38 -1.99 -1.92
N LEU A 36 -3.88 -1.03 -1.14
CA LEU A 36 -4.76 -1.24 0.01
C LEU A 36 -6.15 -1.75 -0.43
N SER A 37 -6.72 -1.15 -1.47
CA SER A 37 -8.13 -1.35 -1.84
C SER A 37 -8.35 -2.47 -2.85
N LEU A 38 -7.39 -2.78 -3.73
CA LEU A 38 -7.57 -3.72 -4.84
C LEU A 38 -6.88 -5.05 -4.57
N GLN A 39 -7.44 -5.85 -3.67
CA GLN A 39 -6.86 -7.12 -3.24
C GLN A 39 -7.05 -8.26 -4.25
N SER A 40 -8.08 -8.22 -5.09
CA SER A 40 -8.28 -9.22 -6.16
C SER A 40 -9.24 -8.72 -7.23
N GLY A 41 -9.36 -9.47 -8.33
CA GLY A 41 -10.26 -9.17 -9.43
C GLY A 41 -9.64 -8.27 -10.49
N TYR A 42 -10.47 -7.52 -11.21
CA TYR A 42 -10.03 -6.65 -12.30
C TYR A 42 -9.09 -5.54 -11.78
N GLN A 43 -7.88 -5.45 -12.36
CA GLN A 43 -6.79 -4.56 -11.88
C GLN A 43 -6.37 -4.81 -10.42
N GLY A 44 -6.61 -6.01 -9.87
CA GLY A 44 -6.16 -6.39 -8.54
C GLY A 44 -4.64 -6.28 -8.39
N ARG A 45 -4.18 -5.63 -7.32
CA ARG A 45 -2.78 -5.59 -6.87
C ARG A 45 -2.37 -6.87 -6.14
N ASN A 46 -3.34 -7.69 -5.74
CA ASN A 46 -3.16 -9.05 -5.23
C ASN A 46 -2.27 -9.16 -3.98
N PHE A 47 -2.27 -8.15 -3.10
CA PHE A 47 -1.45 -8.19 -1.89
C PHE A 47 -1.89 -9.34 -0.97
N SER A 48 -3.19 -9.49 -0.72
CA SER A 48 -3.74 -10.57 0.11
C SER A 48 -3.52 -11.98 -0.46
N SER A 49 -3.07 -12.13 -1.72
CA SER A 49 -2.82 -13.45 -2.32
C SER A 49 -1.72 -14.23 -1.61
N ALA A 50 -0.80 -13.53 -0.91
CA ALA A 50 0.23 -14.19 -0.11
C ALA A 50 -0.33 -14.87 1.15
N ILE A 51 -1.49 -14.41 1.64
CA ILE A 51 -2.06 -14.82 2.92
C ILE A 51 -3.47 -15.41 2.78
N THR A 52 -3.89 -15.74 1.55
CA THR A 52 -5.21 -16.35 1.29
C THR A 52 -5.04 -17.80 0.81
N PRO A 53 -5.60 -18.80 1.52
CA PRO A 53 -6.24 -18.72 2.85
C PRO A 53 -5.23 -18.30 3.94
N CYS A 54 -5.67 -17.89 5.14
CA CYS A 54 -4.77 -17.40 6.20
C CYS A 54 -3.65 -18.38 6.58
N THR A 55 -3.88 -19.69 6.40
CA THR A 55 -2.89 -20.76 6.60
C THR A 55 -1.84 -20.87 5.47
N GLN A 56 -1.85 -19.97 4.49
CA GLN A 56 -0.95 -19.96 3.35
C GLN A 56 0.51 -19.75 3.79
N GLY A 57 1.39 -20.65 3.34
CA GLY A 57 2.84 -20.63 3.64
C GLY A 57 3.72 -20.94 2.44
N GLY A 58 3.20 -20.82 1.21
CA GLY A 58 3.97 -21.10 -0.02
C GLY A 58 4.35 -22.58 -0.17
N ASN A 59 3.50 -23.50 0.31
CA ASN A 59 3.74 -24.94 0.37
C ASN A 59 4.95 -25.36 1.23
N VAL A 60 5.45 -24.46 2.09
CA VAL A 60 6.42 -24.81 3.12
C VAL A 60 5.65 -25.26 4.36
N ARG A 61 5.92 -26.49 4.82
CA ARG A 61 5.23 -27.07 5.97
C ARG A 61 5.42 -26.19 7.20
N GLY A 62 4.33 -25.91 7.92
CA GLY A 62 4.35 -25.15 9.16
C GLY A 62 4.40 -23.62 8.99
N ARG A 63 4.73 -23.13 7.80
CA ARG A 63 4.83 -21.70 7.52
C ARG A 63 3.44 -21.06 7.38
N GLN A 64 3.32 -19.83 7.87
CA GLN A 64 2.10 -19.01 7.78
C GLN A 64 2.47 -17.56 7.50
N ASN A 65 2.25 -17.09 6.27
CA ASN A 65 2.72 -15.78 5.81
C ASN A 65 2.09 -14.63 6.61
N ALA A 66 0.83 -14.75 7.02
CA ALA A 66 0.15 -13.73 7.83
C ALA A 66 0.87 -13.50 9.18
N ALA A 67 1.24 -14.59 9.85
CA ALA A 67 2.00 -14.53 11.10
C ALA A 67 3.41 -13.96 10.86
N GLU A 68 4.08 -14.34 9.76
CA GLU A 68 5.39 -13.79 9.41
C GLU A 68 5.34 -12.28 9.14
N TRP A 69 4.27 -11.77 8.53
CA TRP A 69 4.10 -10.34 8.26
C TRP A 69 3.89 -9.52 9.54
N ILE A 70 3.00 -9.98 10.43
CA ILE A 70 2.79 -9.33 11.73
C ILE A 70 4.08 -9.36 12.55
N ARG A 71 4.79 -10.51 12.57
CA ARG A 71 6.10 -10.63 13.22
C ARG A 71 7.12 -9.67 12.60
N SER A 72 7.21 -9.58 11.28
CA SER A 72 8.15 -8.68 10.60
C SER A 72 7.92 -7.22 11.02
N ALA A 73 6.65 -6.79 11.08
CA ALA A 73 6.29 -5.45 11.50
C ALA A 73 6.63 -5.19 12.99
N PHE A 74 6.37 -6.16 13.87
CA PHE A 74 6.75 -6.04 15.29
C PHE A 74 8.27 -5.92 15.46
N HIS A 75 9.05 -6.76 14.78
CA HIS A 75 10.51 -6.77 14.89
C HIS A 75 11.14 -5.47 14.38
N ASP A 76 10.61 -4.91 13.30
CA ASP A 76 11.01 -3.60 12.76
C ASP A 76 10.68 -2.48 13.76
N MET A 77 9.46 -2.48 14.30
CA MET A 77 8.96 -1.42 15.19
C MET A 77 9.61 -1.40 16.57
N ILE A 78 9.78 -2.54 17.24
CA ILE A 78 9.99 -2.60 18.71
C ILE A 78 11.34 -2.03 19.19
N THR A 79 12.27 -1.82 18.26
CA THR A 79 13.57 -1.19 18.53
C THR A 79 13.50 0.34 18.54
N HIS A 80 12.31 0.92 18.28
CA HIS A 80 12.02 2.35 18.39
C HIS A 80 12.45 2.92 19.75
N ASP A 81 13.01 4.12 19.72
CA ASP A 81 13.29 4.93 20.90
C ASP A 81 12.43 6.19 20.84
N SER A 82 11.38 6.22 21.66
CA SER A 82 10.42 7.31 21.72
C SER A 82 11.03 8.60 22.28
N ALA A 83 12.06 8.51 23.11
CA ALA A 83 12.73 9.69 23.68
C ALA A 83 13.69 10.34 22.68
N LEU A 84 14.35 9.53 21.84
CA LEU A 84 15.22 10.00 20.77
C LEU A 84 14.48 10.26 19.45
N GLY A 85 13.27 9.71 19.29
CA GLY A 85 12.47 9.79 18.08
C GLY A 85 13.10 9.07 16.89
N THR A 86 13.75 7.93 17.13
CA THR A 86 14.49 7.14 16.11
C THR A 86 13.97 5.70 16.02
N GLY A 87 14.15 5.06 14.86
CA GLY A 87 13.64 3.71 14.60
C GLY A 87 12.12 3.68 14.53
N GLY A 88 11.52 2.51 14.69
CA GLY A 88 10.09 2.29 14.45
C GLY A 88 9.89 1.52 13.14
N LEU A 89 8.68 1.56 12.60
CA LEU A 89 8.33 0.84 11.38
C LEU A 89 8.87 1.57 10.14
N ASP A 90 10.17 1.46 9.91
CA ASP A 90 10.91 2.13 8.83
C ASP A 90 11.54 1.17 7.81
N GLY A 91 11.28 -0.13 7.93
CA GLY A 91 11.81 -1.18 7.06
C GLY A 91 13.28 -1.53 7.35
N SER A 92 13.89 -1.02 8.41
CA SER A 92 15.29 -1.35 8.76
C SER A 92 15.52 -2.84 8.97
N ILE A 93 14.50 -3.62 9.36
CA ILE A 93 14.59 -5.06 9.64
C ILE A 93 15.23 -5.90 8.53
N TRP A 94 15.13 -5.50 7.26
CA TRP A 94 15.79 -6.26 6.18
C TRP A 94 17.31 -6.13 6.19
N PHE A 95 17.88 -5.15 6.91
CA PHE A 95 19.32 -5.04 7.14
C PHE A 95 19.79 -5.84 8.36
N GLU A 96 18.88 -6.52 9.06
CA GLU A 96 19.12 -7.10 10.39
C GLU A 96 18.94 -8.62 10.43
N LEU A 97 18.99 -9.26 9.25
CA LEU A 97 18.67 -10.67 9.07
C LEU A 97 19.66 -11.62 9.77
N ASP A 98 20.88 -11.15 10.04
CA ASP A 98 21.95 -11.91 10.68
C ASP A 98 21.87 -11.91 12.21
N ARG A 99 20.95 -11.13 12.80
CA ARG A 99 20.76 -11.08 14.25
C ARG A 99 20.04 -12.32 14.77
N ALA A 100 20.52 -12.83 15.91
CA ALA A 100 19.93 -13.98 16.58
C ALA A 100 18.43 -13.78 16.88
N GLU A 101 18.05 -12.56 17.29
CA GLU A 101 16.67 -12.18 17.59
C GLU A 101 15.73 -12.23 16.38
N ASN A 102 16.24 -12.26 15.15
CA ASN A 102 15.45 -12.04 13.93
C ASN A 102 15.19 -13.30 13.09
N GLY A 103 16.15 -14.22 12.97
CA GLY A 103 15.96 -15.43 12.15
C GLY A 103 15.63 -15.14 10.68
N ALA A 104 16.66 -14.89 9.86
CA ALA A 104 16.65 -14.34 8.50
C ALA A 104 15.49 -14.68 7.54
N LEU A 105 15.06 -15.95 7.47
CA LEU A 105 14.29 -16.46 6.32
C LEU A 105 12.88 -15.84 6.20
N ALA A 106 12.18 -15.63 7.31
CA ALA A 106 10.82 -15.09 7.30
C ALA A 106 10.77 -13.66 6.75
N PHE A 107 11.75 -12.84 7.14
CA PHE A 107 11.81 -11.44 6.73
C PHE A 107 12.25 -11.30 5.28
N GLU A 108 13.22 -12.11 4.84
CA GLU A 108 13.60 -12.18 3.42
C GLU A 108 12.41 -12.53 2.53
N ASN A 109 11.60 -13.52 2.94
CA ASN A 109 10.40 -13.91 2.20
C ASN A 109 9.34 -12.80 2.16
N THR A 110 9.17 -12.07 3.27
CA THR A 110 8.24 -10.94 3.37
C THR A 110 8.56 -9.87 2.33
N PHE A 111 9.82 -9.40 2.29
CA PHE A 111 10.22 -8.38 1.30
C PHE A 111 10.33 -8.92 -0.13
N ASN A 112 10.60 -10.23 -0.31
CA ASN A 112 10.51 -10.86 -1.63
C ASN A 112 9.10 -10.75 -2.21
N PHE A 113 8.07 -10.90 -1.37
CA PHE A 113 6.69 -10.70 -1.81
C PHE A 113 6.43 -9.22 -2.13
N PHE A 114 6.91 -8.29 -1.31
CA PHE A 114 6.66 -6.86 -1.51
C PHE A 114 7.34 -6.29 -2.76
N ALA A 115 8.38 -6.96 -3.27
CA ALA A 115 9.23 -6.44 -4.34
C ALA A 115 8.50 -6.03 -5.63
N TYR A 116 7.33 -6.62 -5.96
CA TYR A 116 6.56 -6.25 -7.15
C TYR A 116 5.63 -5.04 -6.94
N LEU A 117 5.32 -4.72 -5.67
CA LEU A 117 4.49 -3.58 -5.25
C LEU A 117 5.36 -2.36 -4.91
N HIS A 118 6.59 -2.61 -4.48
CA HIS A 118 7.57 -1.58 -4.13
C HIS A 118 7.88 -0.66 -5.33
N SER A 119 7.74 0.65 -5.14
CA SER A 119 7.87 1.65 -6.19
C SER A 119 8.24 3.03 -5.63
N LEU A 120 8.47 4.01 -6.50
CA LEU A 120 8.67 5.42 -6.10
C LEU A 120 7.50 6.01 -5.29
N ARG A 121 6.31 5.39 -5.35
CA ARG A 121 5.09 5.84 -4.66
C ARG A 121 4.62 4.87 -3.59
N ALA A 122 5.35 3.78 -3.34
CA ALA A 122 5.04 2.78 -2.32
C ALA A 122 6.35 2.26 -1.72
N SER A 123 6.74 2.80 -0.56
CA SER A 123 7.93 2.38 0.18
C SER A 123 7.75 0.98 0.75
N ALA A 124 8.85 0.27 0.99
CA ALA A 124 8.79 -1.05 1.59
C ALA A 124 8.29 -1.00 3.05
N ALA A 125 8.54 0.09 3.77
CA ALA A 125 8.00 0.36 5.10
C ALA A 125 6.47 0.57 5.08
N ASP A 126 5.92 1.31 4.10
CA ASP A 126 4.46 1.43 3.93
C ASP A 126 3.83 0.08 3.56
N LEU A 127 4.49 -0.74 2.75
CA LEU A 127 4.04 -2.10 2.45
C LEU A 127 4.09 -3.02 3.68
N LEU A 128 5.10 -2.88 4.55
CA LEU A 128 5.19 -3.61 5.80
C LEU A 128 4.05 -3.23 6.76
N ALA A 129 3.74 -1.95 6.90
CA ALA A 129 2.57 -1.49 7.66
C ALA A 129 1.28 -2.08 7.12
N MET A 130 1.08 -1.98 5.81
CA MET A 130 -0.11 -2.49 5.14
C MET A 130 -0.23 -4.02 5.26
N SER A 131 0.89 -4.74 5.34
CA SER A 131 0.88 -6.20 5.52
C SER A 131 0.22 -6.65 6.82
N VAL A 132 0.27 -5.85 7.89
CA VAL A 132 -0.44 -6.11 9.15
C VAL A 132 -1.95 -6.03 8.95
N ILE A 133 -2.41 -5.00 8.23
CA ILE A 133 -3.84 -4.78 7.92
C ILE A 133 -4.35 -5.89 7.00
N VAL A 134 -3.57 -6.25 5.98
CA VAL A 134 -3.90 -7.34 5.06
C VAL A 134 -3.97 -8.68 5.81
N SER A 135 -3.04 -8.95 6.73
CA SER A 135 -3.05 -10.16 7.56
C SER A 135 -4.27 -10.20 8.48
N HIS A 136 -4.53 -9.11 9.20
CA HIS A 136 -5.69 -8.99 10.08
C HIS A 136 -7.01 -9.24 9.31
N SER A 137 -7.26 -8.49 8.24
CA SER A 137 -8.48 -8.64 7.45
C SER A 137 -8.58 -10.01 6.76
N GLY A 138 -7.48 -10.55 6.24
CA GLY A 138 -7.49 -11.81 5.50
C GLY A 138 -7.61 -13.05 6.38
N CYS A 139 -7.32 -12.92 7.68
CA CYS A 139 -7.48 -13.95 8.69
C CYS A 139 -8.78 -13.83 9.50
N GLY A 140 -9.76 -13.06 9.00
CA GLY A 140 -11.09 -12.97 9.62
C GLY A 140 -11.30 -11.78 10.56
N GLY A 141 -10.26 -10.98 10.82
CA GLY A 141 -10.37 -9.77 11.61
C GLY A 141 -11.37 -8.78 11.01
N THR A 142 -12.23 -8.24 11.87
CA THR A 142 -13.43 -7.48 11.51
C THR A 142 -13.32 -5.99 11.81
N THR A 143 -12.51 -5.62 12.80
CA THR A 143 -12.27 -4.21 13.11
C THR A 143 -11.25 -3.61 12.13
N ARG A 144 -11.59 -2.47 11.53
CA ARG A 144 -10.69 -1.80 10.58
C ARG A 144 -9.50 -1.20 11.31
N ILE A 145 -8.30 -1.47 10.80
CA ILE A 145 -7.07 -0.80 11.20
C ILE A 145 -6.84 0.35 10.21
N PRO A 146 -6.84 1.62 10.66
CA PRO A 146 -6.56 2.75 9.79
C PRO A 146 -5.16 2.67 9.19
N PHE A 147 -5.05 2.81 7.86
CA PHE A 147 -3.75 2.87 7.17
C PHE A 147 -3.35 4.32 6.92
N ARG A 148 -2.23 4.77 7.49
CA ARG A 148 -1.58 6.04 7.13
C ARG A 148 -0.35 5.75 6.29
N ALA A 149 -0.05 6.61 5.32
CA ALA A 149 1.10 6.46 4.43
C ALA A 149 2.18 7.51 4.70
N GLY A 150 3.35 7.35 4.09
CA GLY A 150 4.43 8.33 4.13
C GLY A 150 5.70 7.83 4.81
N ARG A 151 5.78 6.54 5.16
CA ARG A 151 6.99 5.96 5.75
C ARG A 151 8.14 6.05 4.75
N VAL A 152 9.32 6.37 5.28
CA VAL A 152 10.55 6.48 4.51
C VAL A 152 11.40 5.25 4.81
N ASP A 153 11.78 4.52 3.77
CA ASP A 153 12.62 3.34 3.92
C ASP A 153 13.97 3.70 4.56
N ALA A 154 14.33 2.96 5.61
CA ALA A 154 15.62 3.06 6.26
C ALA A 154 16.76 2.77 5.26
N LYS A 155 17.91 3.42 5.49
CA LYS A 155 19.13 3.22 4.67
C LYS A 155 20.14 2.26 5.30
N GLY A 156 19.78 1.66 6.43
CA GLY A 156 20.63 0.75 7.18
C GLY A 156 19.87 0.15 8.36
N ALA A 157 20.56 -0.71 9.09
CA ALA A 157 20.03 -1.39 10.26
C ALA A 157 19.72 -0.41 11.41
N GLY A 158 18.63 -0.66 12.14
CA GLY A 158 18.31 -0.04 13.41
C GLY A 158 19.15 -0.62 14.56
N PRO A 159 18.88 -0.24 15.83
CA PRO A 159 19.53 -0.84 16.98
C PRO A 159 18.99 -2.26 17.25
N ALA A 160 19.81 -3.13 17.84
CA ALA A 160 19.35 -4.45 18.31
C ALA A 160 18.51 -4.33 19.60
N GLY A 161 17.87 -5.43 20.01
CA GLY A 161 17.17 -5.54 21.29
C GLY A 161 15.71 -5.94 21.15
N VAL A 162 15.37 -6.72 20.13
CA VAL A 162 14.06 -7.38 20.01
C VAL A 162 13.96 -8.44 21.12
N PRO A 163 12.88 -8.49 21.91
CA PRO A 163 12.75 -9.48 22.97
C PRO A 163 12.76 -10.93 22.45
N GLU A 164 13.71 -11.73 22.92
CA GLU A 164 13.74 -13.19 22.73
C GLU A 164 12.91 -13.92 23.79
N THR A 165 12.62 -15.20 23.55
CA THR A 165 11.77 -16.06 24.41
C THR A 165 12.29 -16.25 25.83
N ASP A 166 13.59 -16.08 26.08
CA ASP A 166 14.23 -16.08 27.40
C ASP A 166 14.64 -14.71 27.92
N THR A 167 14.28 -13.63 27.23
CA THR A 167 14.52 -12.28 27.73
C THR A 167 13.79 -12.11 29.07
N PRO A 168 14.48 -11.64 30.14
CA PRO A 168 13.85 -11.41 31.44
C PRO A 168 12.73 -10.36 31.34
N LEU A 169 11.63 -10.56 32.06
CA LEU A 169 10.44 -9.69 32.00
C LEU A 169 10.76 -8.20 32.22
N GLY A 170 11.67 -7.87 33.14
CA GLY A 170 12.08 -6.48 33.37
C GLY A 170 12.75 -5.83 32.15
N THR A 171 13.51 -6.59 31.37
CA THR A 171 14.11 -6.14 30.11
C THR A 171 13.05 -5.97 29.02
N VAL A 172 12.09 -6.90 28.92
CA VAL A 172 10.97 -6.79 27.97
C VAL A 172 10.14 -5.53 28.27
N LEU A 173 9.74 -5.33 29.53
CA LEU A 173 9.03 -4.12 29.97
C LEU A 173 9.81 -2.85 29.64
N GLY A 174 11.13 -2.83 29.88
CA GLY A 174 11.99 -1.70 29.55
C GLY A 174 12.04 -1.41 28.05
N ARG A 175 12.11 -2.46 27.21
CA ARG A 175 12.12 -2.31 25.74
C ARG A 175 10.81 -1.73 25.21
N PHE A 176 9.66 -2.27 25.64
CA PHE A 176 8.34 -1.74 25.29
C PHE A 176 8.17 -0.30 25.78
N ALA A 177 8.55 0.00 27.03
CA ALA A 177 8.49 1.36 27.56
C ALA A 177 9.36 2.34 26.76
N THR A 178 10.55 1.92 26.32
CA THR A 178 11.43 2.75 25.48
C THR A 178 10.80 3.01 24.10
N ALA A 179 10.09 2.02 23.55
CA ALA A 179 9.31 2.16 22.32
C ALA A 179 7.99 2.94 22.50
N GLY A 180 7.66 3.36 23.73
CA GLY A 180 6.45 4.15 24.02
C GLY A 180 5.21 3.34 24.39
N TYR A 181 5.36 2.06 24.73
CA TYR A 181 4.27 1.15 25.05
C TYR A 181 4.20 0.82 26.53
N SER A 182 2.97 0.74 27.06
CA SER A 182 2.70 0.32 28.42
C SER A 182 2.79 -1.21 28.58
N GLN A 183 2.72 -1.68 29.83
CA GLN A 183 2.61 -3.11 30.14
C GLN A 183 1.33 -3.74 29.57
N GLU A 184 0.21 -3.00 29.60
CA GLU A 184 -1.05 -3.45 29.01
C GLU A 184 -0.91 -3.59 27.48
N ASP A 185 -0.25 -2.63 26.83
CA ASP A 185 0.01 -2.70 25.39
C ASP A 185 0.92 -3.87 25.02
N MET A 186 1.92 -4.16 25.86
CA MET A 186 2.79 -5.33 25.68
C MET A 186 1.99 -6.63 25.72
N ILE A 187 1.11 -6.79 26.71
CA ILE A 187 0.27 -8.00 26.81
C ILE A 187 -0.67 -8.10 25.61
N ALA A 188 -1.31 -6.99 25.23
CA ALA A 188 -2.21 -6.94 24.08
C ALA A 188 -1.48 -7.25 22.77
N LEU A 189 -0.36 -6.60 22.47
CA LEU A 189 0.41 -6.85 21.24
C LEU A 189 0.87 -8.30 21.12
N VAL A 190 1.33 -8.90 22.22
CA VAL A 190 1.75 -10.31 22.22
C VAL A 190 0.55 -11.23 21.99
N ALA A 191 -0.57 -11.03 22.68
CA ALA A 191 -1.77 -11.85 22.47
C ALA A 191 -2.32 -11.69 21.03
N CYS A 192 -2.44 -10.45 20.54
CA CYS A 192 -2.93 -10.15 19.20
C CYS A 192 -2.03 -10.68 18.08
N GLY A 193 -0.70 -10.68 18.29
CA GLY A 193 0.24 -11.28 17.33
C GLY A 193 0.20 -12.81 17.40
N HIS A 194 0.13 -13.37 18.61
CA HIS A 194 0.20 -14.81 18.85
C HIS A 194 -1.13 -15.55 18.69
N THR A 195 -2.25 -14.90 18.34
CA THR A 195 -3.40 -15.65 17.79
C THR A 195 -3.07 -16.28 16.43
N LEU A 196 -2.07 -15.76 15.71
CA LEU A 196 -1.59 -16.33 14.45
C LEU A 196 -0.19 -16.93 14.60
N GLY A 197 0.02 -18.11 14.02
CA GLY A 197 1.34 -18.73 13.92
C GLY A 197 1.70 -19.64 15.08
N GLY A 198 3.00 -19.80 15.31
CA GLY A 198 3.52 -20.74 16.29
C GLY A 198 5.05 -20.77 16.33
N VAL A 199 5.60 -21.66 17.14
CA VAL A 199 7.04 -21.84 17.27
C VAL A 199 7.51 -22.95 16.35
N HIS A 200 8.51 -22.63 15.53
CA HIS A 200 9.14 -23.54 14.58
C HIS A 200 10.31 -24.29 15.24
N SER A 201 10.33 -25.62 15.16
CA SER A 201 11.42 -26.43 15.71
C SER A 201 12.73 -26.28 14.96
N HIS A 202 12.68 -25.90 13.68
CA HIS A 202 13.88 -25.56 12.91
C HIS A 202 14.69 -24.44 13.57
N ASN A 203 14.00 -23.43 14.10
CA ASN A 203 14.60 -22.26 14.74
C ASN A 203 14.77 -22.44 16.26
N HIS A 204 13.84 -23.16 16.89
CA HIS A 204 13.77 -23.32 18.35
C HIS A 204 13.59 -24.78 18.77
N PRO A 205 14.59 -25.66 18.48
CA PRO A 205 14.52 -27.09 18.80
C PRO A 205 14.48 -27.37 20.31
N ASP A 206 14.89 -26.39 21.13
CA ASP A 206 14.82 -26.41 22.59
C ASP A 206 13.43 -26.10 23.15
N ILE A 207 12.56 -25.49 22.34
CA ILE A 207 11.16 -25.16 22.69
C ILE A 207 10.21 -26.20 22.09
N VAL A 208 10.32 -26.45 20.78
CA VAL A 208 9.51 -27.42 20.05
C VAL A 208 10.39 -28.57 19.59
N PRO A 209 10.09 -29.83 19.96
CA PRO A 209 10.86 -30.97 19.50
C PRO A 209 10.85 -31.10 17.97
N GLY A 210 12.05 -31.20 17.38
CA GLY A 210 12.27 -31.40 15.95
C GLY A 210 13.77 -31.45 15.63
N GLU A 211 14.11 -31.69 14.36
CA GLU A 211 15.50 -31.70 13.91
C GLU A 211 15.96 -30.27 13.59
N SER A 212 16.90 -29.76 14.40
CA SER A 212 17.50 -28.44 14.19
C SER A 212 18.20 -28.37 12.84
N GLY A 213 18.02 -27.28 12.09
CA GLY A 213 18.81 -27.00 10.88
C GLY A 213 18.31 -27.66 9.59
N ASP A 214 17.29 -28.53 9.61
CA ASP A 214 16.62 -29.01 8.39
C ASP A 214 15.28 -28.29 8.18
N ARG A 215 15.27 -27.33 7.25
CA ARG A 215 14.05 -26.58 6.87
C ARG A 215 12.95 -27.44 6.24
N TYR A 216 13.28 -28.67 5.82
CA TYR A 216 12.32 -29.59 5.19
C TYR A 216 11.66 -30.53 6.20
N ASN A 217 12.17 -30.58 7.45
CA ASN A 217 11.63 -31.38 8.55
C ASN A 217 11.14 -30.49 9.72
N ASP A 218 10.63 -29.30 9.40
CA ASP A 218 10.15 -28.34 10.39
C ASP A 218 8.80 -28.78 10.98
N THR A 219 8.70 -28.71 12.31
CA THR A 219 7.49 -28.94 13.08
C THR A 219 7.10 -27.65 13.78
N VAL A 220 5.81 -27.32 13.73
CA VAL A 220 5.30 -26.08 14.31
C VAL A 220 4.26 -26.43 15.35
N VAL A 221 4.44 -25.91 16.57
CA VAL A 221 3.40 -25.92 17.60
C VAL A 221 2.78 -24.53 17.62
N LYS A 222 1.49 -24.49 17.32
CA LYS A 222 0.68 -23.28 17.24
C LYS A 222 0.46 -22.69 18.64
N PHE A 223 0.21 -21.39 18.66
CA PHE A 223 -0.02 -20.66 19.90
C PHE A 223 -1.44 -20.88 20.46
N ASP A 224 -2.41 -21.19 19.61
CA ASP A 224 -3.77 -21.62 19.98
C ASP A 224 -4.29 -22.71 19.04
N THR A 225 -5.55 -23.12 19.19
CA THR A 225 -6.17 -24.20 18.41
C THR A 225 -6.86 -23.76 17.12
N THR A 226 -7.06 -22.46 16.88
CA THR A 226 -7.82 -21.89 15.76
C THR A 226 -6.89 -21.46 14.63
N ASP A 227 -6.21 -22.43 14.01
CA ASP A 227 -5.20 -22.16 12.97
C ASP A 227 -5.77 -21.38 11.78
N GLY A 228 -5.33 -20.13 11.65
CA GLY A 228 -5.69 -19.25 10.54
C GLY A 228 -6.94 -18.40 10.77
N GLU A 229 -7.47 -18.36 11.99
CA GLU A 229 -8.51 -17.42 12.40
C GLU A 229 -7.88 -16.39 13.34
N PHE A 230 -8.20 -15.11 13.14
CA PHE A 230 -7.83 -14.04 14.06
C PHE A 230 -8.95 -13.94 15.11
N ASP A 231 -8.74 -14.54 16.27
CA ASP A 231 -9.74 -14.61 17.34
C ASP A 231 -9.09 -14.63 18.74
N ASN A 232 -9.91 -14.69 19.79
CA ASN A 232 -9.42 -14.63 21.15
C ASN A 232 -9.02 -15.99 21.75
N ALA A 233 -8.87 -17.05 20.96
CA ALA A 233 -8.55 -18.40 21.46
C ALA A 233 -7.25 -18.44 22.27
N VAL A 234 -6.20 -17.75 21.83
CA VAL A 234 -4.93 -17.62 22.59
C VAL A 234 -5.14 -17.14 24.03
N ALA A 235 -6.07 -16.22 24.26
CA ALA A 235 -6.39 -15.68 25.59
C ALA A 235 -7.30 -16.62 26.39
N VAL A 236 -8.34 -17.17 25.73
CA VAL A 236 -9.31 -18.09 26.33
C VAL A 236 -8.62 -19.38 26.81
N GLU A 237 -7.76 -19.95 25.99
CA GLU A 237 -7.05 -21.19 26.28
C GLU A 237 -6.00 -21.01 27.38
N TYR A 238 -5.33 -19.86 27.42
CA TYR A 238 -4.39 -19.51 28.49
C TYR A 238 -5.08 -19.51 29.86
N LEU A 239 -6.25 -18.86 29.97
CA LEU A 239 -6.99 -18.77 31.24
C LEU A 239 -7.72 -20.06 31.62
N SER A 240 -8.01 -20.91 30.65
CA SER A 240 -8.68 -22.20 30.86
C SER A 240 -7.70 -23.32 31.22
N ASP A 241 -6.40 -23.01 31.34
CA ASP A 241 -5.30 -23.96 31.62
C ASP A 241 -5.26 -25.15 30.63
N ASN A 242 -5.75 -24.97 29.39
CA ASN A 242 -5.77 -26.01 28.35
C ASN A 242 -4.91 -25.68 27.12
N THR A 243 -4.30 -24.49 27.07
CA THR A 243 -3.43 -24.06 25.97
C THR A 243 -2.29 -25.03 25.70
N GLN A 244 -1.97 -25.20 24.42
CA GLN A 244 -0.78 -25.91 23.94
C GLN A 244 0.37 -24.96 23.55
N ASN A 245 0.21 -23.65 23.79
CA ASN A 245 1.22 -22.64 23.48
C ASN A 245 2.56 -23.04 24.13
N PRO A 246 3.60 -23.31 23.33
CA PRO A 246 4.87 -23.79 23.88
C PRO A 246 5.61 -22.70 24.66
N LEU A 247 5.24 -21.43 24.50
CA LEU A 247 5.72 -20.28 25.29
C LEU A 247 4.91 -20.09 26.59
N VAL A 248 3.94 -20.96 26.86
CA VAL A 248 3.21 -21.01 28.15
C VAL A 248 3.54 -22.28 28.92
N VAL A 249 3.41 -23.43 28.26
CA VAL A 249 3.51 -24.77 28.88
C VAL A 249 4.82 -25.50 28.58
N GLY A 250 5.79 -24.80 27.98
CA GLY A 250 7.12 -25.33 27.70
C GLY A 250 7.83 -25.86 28.94
N LYS A 251 8.64 -26.91 28.76
CA LYS A 251 9.39 -27.56 29.85
C LYS A 251 10.45 -26.65 30.47
N ASN A 252 11.03 -25.77 29.66
CA ASN A 252 11.99 -24.79 30.13
C ASN A 252 11.26 -23.49 30.49
N GLU A 253 10.97 -23.31 31.78
CA GLU A 253 10.23 -22.14 32.28
C GLU A 253 10.88 -20.80 31.91
N THR A 254 12.20 -20.77 31.69
CA THR A 254 12.89 -19.54 31.26
C THR A 254 12.51 -19.13 29.85
N LYS A 255 12.03 -20.04 29.01
CA LYS A 255 11.58 -19.79 27.62
C LYS A 255 10.06 -19.58 27.51
N ASN A 256 9.32 -19.70 28.61
CA ASN A 256 7.87 -19.49 28.63
C ASN A 256 7.53 -17.98 28.69
N SER A 257 7.88 -17.23 27.64
CA SER A 257 7.69 -15.78 27.55
C SER A 257 6.24 -15.35 27.71
N ASP A 258 5.33 -16.01 27.01
CA ASP A 258 3.91 -15.65 26.99
C ASP A 258 3.30 -15.81 28.37
N LYS A 259 3.64 -16.89 29.09
CA LYS A 259 3.22 -17.05 30.50
C LYS A 259 3.70 -15.89 31.37
N ARG A 260 4.96 -15.47 31.23
CA ARG A 260 5.51 -14.36 32.02
C ARG A 260 4.86 -13.02 31.66
N ILE A 261 4.58 -12.80 30.38
CA ILE A 261 3.96 -11.57 29.87
C ILE A 261 2.49 -11.50 30.28
N PHE A 262 1.69 -12.52 29.98
CA PHE A 262 0.25 -12.56 30.27
C PHE A 262 -0.07 -12.46 31.76
N SER A 263 0.80 -13.01 32.63
CA SER A 263 0.64 -12.91 34.09
C SER A 263 1.24 -11.65 34.71
N SER A 264 1.94 -10.81 33.95
CA SER A 264 2.73 -9.71 34.50
C SER A 264 1.90 -8.60 35.16
N ASP A 265 0.61 -8.49 34.82
CA ASP A 265 -0.34 -7.53 35.39
C ASP A 265 -1.40 -8.21 36.29
N ASN A 266 -1.08 -9.40 36.81
CA ASN A 266 -2.02 -10.30 37.51
C ASN A 266 -3.16 -10.82 36.61
N ASN A 267 -2.85 -11.10 35.34
CA ASN A 267 -3.78 -11.58 34.32
C ASN A 267 -4.92 -10.59 33.99
N ALA A 268 -4.83 -9.31 34.36
CA ALA A 268 -5.93 -8.37 34.20
C ALA A 268 -6.27 -8.13 32.71
N THR A 269 -5.25 -7.84 31.90
CA THR A 269 -5.41 -7.56 30.46
C THR A 269 -5.84 -8.81 29.70
N ILE A 270 -5.16 -9.95 29.90
CA ILE A 270 -5.48 -11.19 29.19
C ILE A 270 -6.88 -11.72 29.57
N SER A 271 -7.34 -11.49 30.81
CA SER A 271 -8.72 -11.80 31.23
C SER A 271 -9.77 -10.98 30.49
N ARG A 272 -9.49 -9.71 30.22
CA ARG A 272 -10.37 -8.87 29.41
C ARG A 272 -10.43 -9.37 27.96
N LEU A 273 -9.27 -9.68 27.37
CA LEU A 273 -9.17 -10.20 26.00
C LEU A 273 -9.91 -11.53 25.80
N ALA A 274 -9.85 -12.42 26.80
CA ALA A 274 -10.57 -13.70 26.75
C ALA A 274 -12.10 -13.56 26.93
N GLY A 275 -12.57 -12.47 27.54
CA GLY A 275 -13.97 -12.30 27.94
C GLY A 275 -14.93 -12.12 26.76
N ASP A 276 -14.47 -11.50 25.68
CA ASP A 276 -15.28 -11.21 24.49
C ASP A 276 -14.39 -11.06 23.25
N ASN A 277 -14.73 -11.78 22.17
CA ASN A 277 -13.99 -11.68 20.91
C ASN A 277 -14.09 -10.28 20.29
N ALA A 278 -15.21 -9.57 20.48
CA ALA A 278 -15.34 -8.21 19.96
C ALA A 278 -14.40 -7.22 20.69
N GLU A 279 -14.17 -7.40 21.98
CA GLU A 279 -13.20 -6.62 22.75
C GLU A 279 -11.77 -6.97 22.36
N PHE A 280 -11.47 -8.25 22.09
CA PHE A 280 -10.20 -8.70 21.54
C PHE A 280 -9.92 -8.01 20.19
N GLU A 281 -10.85 -8.15 19.24
CA GLU A 281 -10.78 -7.52 17.91
C GLU A 281 -10.50 -6.02 17.98
N LYS A 282 -11.26 -5.31 18.81
CA LYS A 282 -11.11 -3.86 18.98
C LYS A 282 -9.74 -3.50 19.58
N THR A 283 -9.34 -4.19 20.64
CA THR A 283 -8.05 -3.95 21.30
C THR A 283 -6.90 -4.24 20.34
N CYS A 284 -7.00 -5.33 19.57
CA CYS A 284 -6.01 -5.71 18.58
C CYS A 284 -5.87 -4.70 17.45
N ALA A 285 -6.98 -4.19 16.92
CA ALA A 285 -6.93 -3.14 15.91
C ALA A 285 -6.28 -1.85 16.45
N GLU A 286 -6.59 -1.43 17.68
CA GLU A 286 -6.01 -0.24 18.32
C GLU A 286 -4.50 -0.38 18.58
N VAL A 287 -4.04 -1.54 19.05
CA VAL A 287 -2.60 -1.76 19.30
C VAL A 287 -1.82 -1.96 17.99
N PHE A 288 -2.41 -2.59 16.98
CA PHE A 288 -1.80 -2.71 15.66
C PHE A 288 -1.73 -1.39 14.91
N GLU A 289 -2.76 -0.53 15.00
CA GLU A 289 -2.68 0.84 14.48
C GLU A 289 -1.48 1.59 15.08
N ARG A 290 -1.35 1.59 16.41
CA ARG A 290 -0.20 2.22 17.09
C ARG A 290 1.13 1.58 16.69
N MET A 291 1.18 0.25 16.54
CA MET A 291 2.38 -0.47 16.06
C MET A 291 2.81 0.02 14.68
N ILE A 292 1.90 0.02 13.71
CA ILE A 292 2.29 0.40 12.36
C ILE A 292 2.59 1.91 12.26
N ASP A 293 1.96 2.75 13.08
CA ASP A 293 2.16 4.21 13.09
C ASP A 293 3.33 4.69 13.97
N THR A 294 4.03 3.78 14.65
CA THR A 294 5.27 4.12 15.36
C THR A 294 6.39 4.28 14.35
N VAL A 295 6.78 5.53 14.09
CA VAL A 295 7.76 5.91 13.06
C VAL A 295 8.81 6.88 13.62
N PRO A 296 9.97 7.06 12.95
CA PRO A 296 10.92 8.08 13.33
C PRO A 296 10.28 9.47 13.36
N SER A 297 10.72 10.33 14.29
CA SER A 297 10.19 11.70 14.47
C SER A 297 10.34 12.62 13.25
N THR A 298 11.20 12.25 12.29
CA THR A 298 11.38 12.95 11.02
C THR A 298 10.33 12.58 9.96
N VAL A 299 9.48 11.58 10.22
CA VAL A 299 8.43 11.10 9.32
C VAL A 299 7.10 11.69 9.75
N GLU A 300 6.39 12.29 8.80
CA GLU A 300 5.01 12.74 8.98
C GLU A 300 4.10 11.80 8.18
N LEU A 301 3.23 11.10 8.89
CA LEU A 301 2.24 10.21 8.29
C LEU A 301 1.03 10.99 7.78
N SER A 302 0.42 10.52 6.70
CA SER A 302 -0.81 11.07 6.16
C SER A 302 -1.99 10.92 7.12
N GLN A 303 -3.11 11.58 6.81
CA GLN A 303 -4.41 11.11 7.32
C GLN A 303 -4.68 9.67 6.84
N PRO A 304 -5.53 8.90 7.55
CA PRO A 304 -5.92 7.57 7.09
C PRO A 304 -6.38 7.58 5.64
N ILE A 305 -5.83 6.67 4.85
CA ILE A 305 -6.22 6.47 3.46
C ILE A 305 -7.49 5.63 3.46
N GLU A 306 -8.55 6.22 2.93
CA GLU A 306 -9.84 5.56 2.74
C GLU A 306 -10.04 5.12 1.28
N PRO A 307 -10.78 4.03 1.04
CA PRO A 307 -11.12 3.63 -0.32
C PRO A 307 -11.91 4.71 -1.06
N THR A 308 -11.36 5.20 -2.17
CA THR A 308 -11.98 6.28 -2.94
C THR A 308 -13.26 5.81 -3.64
N ASP A 309 -14.34 6.58 -3.50
CA ASP A 309 -15.64 6.31 -4.10
C ASP A 309 -15.62 6.31 -5.64
N ILE A 310 -15.02 7.34 -6.25
CA ILE A 310 -14.86 7.47 -7.70
C ILE A 310 -13.41 7.84 -7.99
N LYS A 311 -12.70 6.97 -8.72
CA LYS A 311 -11.28 7.20 -9.06
C LYS A 311 -11.04 6.97 -10.55
N PRO A 312 -10.61 7.98 -11.32
CA PRO A 312 -10.24 7.81 -12.71
C PRO A 312 -8.79 7.35 -12.89
N TYR A 313 -8.53 6.74 -14.05
CA TYR A 313 -7.22 6.34 -14.52
C TYR A 313 -7.13 6.69 -16.00
N ILE A 314 -6.18 7.53 -16.39
CA ILE A 314 -5.95 7.81 -17.81
C ILE A 314 -4.99 6.74 -18.34
N THR A 315 -5.49 5.90 -19.25
CA THR A 315 -4.70 4.82 -19.84
C THR A 315 -3.95 5.27 -21.07
N ASP A 316 -4.59 6.11 -21.90
CA ASP A 316 -3.97 6.68 -23.09
C ASP A 316 -4.36 8.15 -23.25
N LEU A 317 -3.34 8.99 -23.45
CA LEU A 317 -3.47 10.33 -23.99
C LEU A 317 -2.28 10.57 -24.93
N TYR A 318 -2.47 10.28 -26.21
CA TYR A 318 -1.42 10.39 -27.23
C TYR A 318 -1.95 10.94 -28.56
N LEU A 319 -1.02 11.25 -29.47
CA LEU A 319 -1.31 11.75 -30.81
C LEU A 319 -1.20 10.59 -31.79
N ASN A 320 -2.31 10.20 -32.43
CA ASN A 320 -2.29 9.13 -33.41
C ASN A 320 -1.77 9.61 -34.79
N ASP A 321 -1.54 8.65 -35.69
CA ASP A 321 -1.03 8.91 -37.05
C ASP A 321 -1.96 9.79 -37.91
N ASN A 322 -3.25 9.84 -37.56
CA ASN A 322 -4.24 10.71 -38.21
C ASN A 322 -4.26 12.14 -37.64
N GLY A 323 -3.34 12.46 -36.71
CA GLY A 323 -3.25 13.76 -36.06
C GLY A 323 -4.38 14.07 -35.08
N LYS A 324 -5.06 13.04 -34.55
CA LYS A 324 -6.08 13.16 -33.51
C LYS A 324 -5.50 12.77 -32.15
N LEU A 325 -6.06 13.36 -31.09
CA LEU A 325 -5.72 12.93 -29.73
C LEU A 325 -6.59 11.73 -29.39
N VAL A 326 -5.98 10.62 -29.03
CA VAL A 326 -6.68 9.47 -28.45
C VAL A 326 -6.71 9.69 -26.95
N PHE A 327 -7.91 9.74 -26.36
CA PHE A 327 -8.12 9.88 -24.93
C PHE A 327 -8.95 8.70 -24.43
N SER A 328 -8.35 7.84 -23.61
CA SER A 328 -8.98 6.66 -23.04
C SER A 328 -8.61 6.50 -21.57
N GLY A 329 -9.44 5.79 -20.84
CA GLY A 329 -9.20 5.56 -19.43
C GLY A 329 -10.17 4.59 -18.79
N ARG A 330 -10.02 4.46 -17.48
CA ARG A 330 -10.89 3.69 -16.61
C ARG A 330 -11.46 4.56 -15.51
N ILE A 331 -12.60 4.15 -14.98
CA ILE A 331 -13.21 4.70 -13.79
C ILE A 331 -13.48 3.53 -12.85
N ARG A 332 -12.88 3.58 -11.67
CA ARG A 332 -13.19 2.69 -10.57
C ARG A 332 -14.28 3.33 -9.73
N VAL A 333 -15.36 2.60 -9.48
CA VAL A 333 -16.47 2.99 -8.62
C VAL A 333 -16.48 2.05 -7.41
N ARG A 334 -16.45 2.59 -6.20
CA ARG A 334 -16.67 1.80 -4.96
C ARG A 334 -18.15 1.44 -4.84
N THR A 335 -18.41 0.15 -4.74
CA THR A 335 -19.76 -0.42 -4.79
C THR A 335 -20.18 -1.08 -3.47
N THR A 336 -19.36 -0.97 -2.42
CA THR A 336 -19.56 -1.60 -1.11
C THR A 336 -20.92 -1.28 -0.48
N GLU A 337 -21.35 -0.02 -0.57
CA GLU A 337 -22.68 0.43 -0.10
C GLU A 337 -23.81 0.16 -1.11
N GLY A 338 -23.47 -0.28 -2.31
CA GLY A 338 -24.38 -0.69 -3.37
C GLY A 338 -25.46 0.35 -3.67
N ALA A 339 -26.73 -0.08 -3.60
CA ALA A 339 -27.88 0.75 -3.91
C ALA A 339 -28.10 1.87 -2.89
N ALA A 340 -27.68 1.71 -1.63
CA ALA A 340 -27.87 2.72 -0.59
C ALA A 340 -27.11 4.02 -0.89
N ALA A 341 -25.98 3.90 -1.60
CA ALA A 341 -25.17 5.04 -2.04
C ALA A 341 -25.38 5.40 -3.52
N GLY A 342 -26.36 4.78 -4.20
CA GLY A 342 -26.58 4.99 -5.63
C GLY A 342 -25.43 4.49 -6.51
N ARG A 343 -24.61 3.53 -6.04
CA ARG A 343 -23.43 3.00 -6.75
C ARG A 343 -23.54 1.51 -7.07
N LEU A 344 -24.75 0.96 -7.14
CA LEU A 344 -24.97 -0.44 -7.53
C LEU A 344 -24.63 -0.64 -9.02
N ALA A 345 -23.58 -1.40 -9.33
CA ALA A 345 -23.09 -1.58 -10.70
C ALA A 345 -24.17 -2.04 -11.71
N SER A 346 -25.08 -2.93 -11.29
CA SER A 346 -26.17 -3.43 -12.14
C SER A 346 -27.29 -2.41 -12.40
N ASP A 347 -27.22 -1.22 -11.80
CA ASP A 347 -28.18 -0.13 -11.96
C ASP A 347 -27.50 1.24 -12.20
N LEU A 348 -26.22 1.24 -12.57
CA LEU A 348 -25.41 2.45 -12.72
C LEU A 348 -24.93 2.63 -14.15
N ASP A 349 -25.19 3.80 -14.72
CA ASP A 349 -24.52 4.29 -15.92
C ASP A 349 -23.41 5.26 -15.54
N VAL A 350 -22.23 5.12 -16.14
CA VAL A 350 -21.08 6.00 -15.91
C VAL A 350 -20.74 6.72 -17.21
N GLN A 351 -20.62 8.05 -17.13
CA GLN A 351 -20.35 8.91 -18.28
C GLN A 351 -19.15 9.82 -18.00
N VAL A 352 -18.38 10.09 -19.04
CA VAL A 352 -17.26 11.04 -19.02
C VAL A 352 -17.57 12.20 -19.93
N HIS A 353 -17.16 13.39 -19.51
CA HIS A 353 -17.19 14.54 -20.37
C HIS A 353 -15.95 15.39 -20.15
N HIS A 354 -15.56 16.12 -21.19
CA HIS A 354 -14.31 16.90 -21.19
C HIS A 354 -14.56 18.37 -21.49
N ALA A 355 -13.61 19.20 -21.05
CA ALA A 355 -13.53 20.59 -21.45
C ALA A 355 -12.46 20.78 -22.53
N VAL A 356 -12.85 21.44 -23.62
CA VAL A 356 -11.93 21.96 -24.64
C VAL A 356 -10.99 22.97 -23.98
N ARG A 357 -9.74 23.06 -24.46
CA ARG A 357 -8.73 23.99 -23.93
C ARG A 357 -9.30 25.40 -23.80
N ASN A 358 -9.09 26.03 -22.63
CA ASN A 358 -9.51 27.39 -22.30
C ASN A 358 -11.01 27.70 -22.45
N LYS A 359 -11.87 26.67 -22.44
CA LYS A 359 -13.33 26.84 -22.52
C LYS A 359 -14.03 26.16 -21.36
N ARG A 360 -15.20 26.70 -21.00
CA ARG A 360 -16.15 26.00 -20.10
C ARG A 360 -16.78 24.82 -20.82
N TRP A 361 -17.24 23.85 -20.02
CA TRP A 361 -17.97 22.63 -20.38
C TRP A 361 -18.81 22.76 -21.65
N SER A 362 -18.52 21.97 -22.69
CA SER A 362 -19.31 22.03 -23.92
C SER A 362 -19.30 20.77 -24.79
N CYS A 363 -18.77 19.65 -24.32
CA CYS A 363 -18.62 18.45 -25.14
C CYS A 363 -19.64 17.36 -24.79
N PRO A 364 -20.02 16.51 -25.77
CA PRO A 364 -20.98 15.44 -25.57
C PRO A 364 -20.50 14.45 -24.51
N ARG A 365 -21.48 13.84 -23.83
CA ARG A 365 -21.26 12.79 -22.83
C ARG A 365 -20.81 11.52 -23.54
N ILE A 366 -19.86 10.82 -22.93
CA ILE A 366 -19.32 9.57 -23.47
C ILE A 366 -19.56 8.49 -22.45
N ASN A 367 -20.28 7.45 -22.88
CA ASN A 367 -20.60 6.33 -22.01
C ASN A 367 -19.33 5.52 -21.75
N ALA A 368 -19.07 5.24 -20.49
CA ALA A 368 -18.10 4.25 -20.09
C ALA A 368 -18.78 2.87 -20.04
N THR A 369 -18.05 1.82 -20.40
CA THR A 369 -18.55 0.44 -20.47
C THR A 369 -18.06 -0.33 -19.26
N TYR A 370 -18.95 -1.02 -18.56
CA TYR A 370 -18.57 -1.91 -17.46
C TYR A 370 -17.65 -3.04 -17.96
N VAL A 371 -16.54 -3.29 -17.27
CA VAL A 371 -15.52 -4.29 -17.68
C VAL A 371 -15.18 -5.33 -16.61
N GLY A 372 -15.57 -5.14 -15.35
CA GLY A 372 -15.33 -6.12 -14.31
C GLY A 372 -15.38 -5.56 -12.90
N ASP A 373 -15.27 -6.48 -11.95
CA ASP A 373 -15.30 -6.19 -10.51
C ASP A 373 -13.93 -6.44 -9.86
N ALA A 374 -13.68 -5.75 -8.76
CA ALA A 374 -12.58 -6.01 -7.84
C ALA A 374 -13.08 -6.10 -6.39
N ARG A 375 -12.29 -6.74 -5.53
CA ARG A 375 -12.57 -6.86 -4.09
C ARG A 375 -11.38 -6.36 -3.28
N GLY A 376 -11.68 -5.73 -2.15
CA GLY A 376 -10.71 -5.20 -1.20
C GLY A 376 -10.78 -5.88 0.17
N LEU A 377 -10.05 -5.30 1.12
CA LEU A 377 -10.05 -5.71 2.53
C LEU A 377 -11.42 -5.39 3.17
N TYR A 378 -11.74 -6.05 4.28
CA TYR A 378 -12.94 -5.79 5.08
C TYR A 378 -14.26 -5.71 4.29
N GLY A 379 -14.39 -6.55 3.24
CA GLY A 379 -15.59 -6.65 2.42
C GLY A 379 -15.77 -5.56 1.36
N GLU A 380 -14.76 -4.72 1.11
CA GLU A 380 -14.84 -3.70 0.05
C GLU A 380 -15.04 -4.32 -1.34
N THR A 381 -15.88 -3.68 -2.15
CA THR A 381 -16.11 -4.06 -3.55
C THR A 381 -16.04 -2.85 -4.48
N PHE A 382 -15.59 -3.10 -5.71
CA PHE A 382 -15.44 -2.08 -6.74
C PHE A 382 -15.90 -2.58 -8.10
N ALA A 383 -16.46 -1.70 -8.90
CA ALA A 383 -16.79 -1.93 -10.31
C ALA A 383 -15.94 -1.02 -11.20
N TRP A 384 -15.56 -1.52 -12.37
CA TRP A 384 -14.71 -0.82 -13.32
C TRP A 384 -15.43 -0.53 -14.62
N TYR A 385 -15.21 0.68 -15.14
CA TYR A 385 -15.78 1.15 -16.40
C TYR A 385 -14.68 1.73 -17.29
N GLU A 386 -14.64 1.36 -18.57
CA GLU A 386 -13.68 1.89 -19.55
C GLU A 386 -14.34 2.87 -20.52
N PHE A 387 -13.61 3.94 -20.87
CA PHE A 387 -14.05 4.90 -21.88
C PHE A 387 -12.93 5.14 -22.90
N GLY A 388 -13.31 5.59 -24.09
CA GLY A 388 -12.36 5.95 -25.15
C GLY A 388 -12.99 6.89 -26.15
N MET A 389 -12.21 7.86 -26.63
CA MET A 389 -12.63 8.83 -27.64
C MET A 389 -11.45 9.37 -28.43
N GLU A 390 -11.74 9.84 -29.65
CA GLU A 390 -10.82 10.67 -30.42
C GLU A 390 -11.23 12.15 -30.30
N LEU A 391 -10.28 13.00 -29.97
CA LEU A 391 -10.45 14.44 -29.83
C LEU A 391 -9.74 15.17 -30.97
N ASN A 392 -10.29 16.33 -31.31
CA ASN A 392 -9.62 17.24 -32.24
C ASN A 392 -8.38 17.86 -31.55
N ALA A 393 -7.18 17.57 -32.07
CA ALA A 393 -5.92 18.00 -31.47
C ALA A 393 -5.74 19.53 -31.44
N THR A 394 -6.30 20.26 -32.42
CA THR A 394 -6.26 21.73 -32.45
C THR A 394 -7.13 22.35 -31.35
N LYS A 395 -8.24 21.71 -31.01
CA LYS A 395 -9.12 22.13 -29.91
C LYS A 395 -8.56 21.73 -28.55
N GLY A 396 -8.02 20.52 -28.44
CA GLY A 396 -7.36 20.05 -27.24
C GLY A 396 -8.28 19.70 -26.06
N ILE A 397 -7.66 19.35 -24.93
CA ILE A 397 -8.32 19.00 -23.66
C ILE A 397 -7.60 19.64 -22.47
N SER A 398 -8.34 19.98 -21.41
CA SER A 398 -7.77 20.59 -20.19
C SER A 398 -8.26 19.98 -18.87
N LYS A 399 -9.41 19.31 -18.90
CA LYS A 399 -10.00 18.60 -17.75
C LYS A 399 -11.12 17.69 -18.23
N PHE A 400 -11.52 16.75 -17.40
CA PHE A 400 -12.73 15.96 -17.58
C PHE A 400 -13.53 15.88 -16.27
N HIS A 401 -14.78 15.47 -16.36
CA HIS A 401 -15.64 15.19 -15.21
C HIS A 401 -16.31 13.85 -15.42
N ILE A 402 -16.74 13.25 -14.31
CA ILE A 402 -17.41 11.96 -14.29
C ILE A 402 -18.83 12.21 -13.82
N GLU A 403 -19.82 11.72 -14.56
CA GLU A 403 -21.21 11.74 -14.13
C GLU A 403 -21.70 10.30 -13.99
N THR A 404 -22.36 9.99 -12.87
CA THR A 404 -23.05 8.72 -12.70
C THR A 404 -24.55 8.94 -12.73
N THR A 405 -25.29 8.06 -13.39
CA THR A 405 -26.75 8.05 -13.39
C THR A 405 -27.28 6.73 -12.86
N VAL A 406 -28.12 6.77 -11.82
CA VAL A 406 -28.85 5.60 -11.33
C VAL A 406 -30.01 5.34 -12.29
N ARG A 407 -30.01 4.19 -12.98
CA ARG A 407 -30.97 3.91 -14.06
C ARG A 407 -32.41 3.82 -13.57
N SER A 408 -32.63 3.23 -12.40
CA SER A 408 -33.99 3.04 -11.85
C SER A 408 -34.66 4.35 -11.41
N THR A 409 -33.90 5.33 -10.91
CA THR A 409 -34.44 6.60 -10.38
C THR A 409 -34.22 7.78 -11.33
N GLY A 410 -33.26 7.68 -12.25
CA GLY A 410 -32.80 8.79 -13.09
C GLY A 410 -31.95 9.82 -12.33
N GLU A 411 -31.60 9.56 -11.07
CA GLU A 411 -30.75 10.44 -10.26
C GLU A 411 -29.34 10.54 -10.85
N ARG A 412 -28.79 11.75 -10.85
CA ARG A 412 -27.48 12.04 -11.43
C ARG A 412 -26.57 12.69 -10.40
N ILE A 413 -25.34 12.21 -10.33
CA ILE A 413 -24.28 12.78 -9.49
C ILE A 413 -23.12 13.15 -10.41
N LEU A 414 -22.71 14.41 -10.34
CA LEU A 414 -21.51 14.90 -10.99
C LEU A 414 -20.36 14.85 -9.98
N TYR A 415 -19.28 14.19 -10.35
CA TYR A 415 -18.02 14.20 -9.63
C TYR A 415 -17.07 15.13 -10.37
N ASP A 416 -16.77 16.25 -9.72
CA ASP A 416 -16.00 17.36 -10.28
C ASP A 416 -14.68 17.62 -9.54
N ASN A 417 -14.18 16.64 -8.77
CA ASN A 417 -12.85 16.68 -8.16
C ASN A 417 -12.64 17.93 -7.27
N GLY A 418 -13.55 18.16 -6.31
CA GLY A 418 -13.54 19.37 -5.47
C GLY A 418 -13.91 20.66 -6.21
N GLY A 419 -14.67 20.57 -7.31
CA GLY A 419 -15.11 21.72 -8.11
C GLY A 419 -14.22 22.13 -9.30
N ASP A 420 -13.00 21.60 -9.38
CA ASP A 420 -12.01 22.00 -10.41
C ASP A 420 -12.03 21.14 -11.68
N GLY A 421 -12.69 19.99 -11.63
CA GLY A 421 -12.62 18.91 -12.61
C GLY A 421 -11.34 18.09 -12.48
N TYR A 422 -11.34 16.90 -13.05
CA TYR A 422 -10.15 16.05 -13.09
C TYR A 422 -9.14 16.61 -14.11
N PRO A 423 -7.94 17.03 -13.67
CA PRO A 423 -6.98 17.71 -14.53
C PRO A 423 -6.40 16.76 -15.58
N VAL A 424 -6.31 17.21 -16.83
CA VAL A 424 -5.58 16.51 -17.89
C VAL A 424 -4.98 17.53 -18.83
N THR A 425 -3.73 17.34 -19.23
CA THR A 425 -3.02 18.30 -20.09
C THR A 425 -2.65 17.67 -21.42
N ASP A 426 -2.83 18.43 -22.49
CA ASP A 426 -2.36 18.12 -23.83
C ASP A 426 -1.16 19.00 -24.21
N GLU A 427 -0.27 19.24 -23.26
CA GLU A 427 1.00 19.91 -23.53
C GLU A 427 2.11 18.91 -23.83
N LEU A 428 2.07 17.77 -23.14
CA LEU A 428 2.97 16.64 -23.30
C LEU A 428 2.13 15.39 -23.59
N LEU A 429 2.50 14.65 -24.64
CA LEU A 429 1.82 13.42 -25.03
C LEU A 429 2.85 12.29 -25.17
N TYR A 430 2.89 11.41 -24.18
CA TYR A 430 3.77 10.24 -24.23
C TYR A 430 3.34 9.29 -25.36
N GLN A 431 4.24 9.11 -26.34
CA GLN A 431 3.98 8.27 -27.50
C GLN A 431 4.37 6.83 -27.18
N ARG A 432 3.49 6.11 -26.47
CA ARG A 432 3.75 4.75 -25.99
C ARG A 432 4.15 3.78 -27.10
N ALA A 433 3.53 3.88 -28.28
CA ALA A 433 3.88 3.03 -29.42
C ALA A 433 5.32 3.25 -29.94
N ASP A 434 5.85 4.46 -29.77
CA ASP A 434 7.20 4.87 -30.15
C ASP A 434 8.18 4.84 -28.97
N SER A 435 7.75 4.32 -27.82
CA SER A 435 8.51 4.32 -26.58
C SER A 435 8.63 2.92 -26.02
N CYS A 436 9.84 2.39 -25.98
CA CYS A 436 10.04 1.04 -25.47
C CYS A 436 11.48 0.73 -25.11
N VAL A 437 11.65 -0.35 -24.36
CA VAL A 437 12.92 -0.94 -23.99
C VAL A 437 13.20 -2.12 -24.91
N ALA A 438 14.38 -2.10 -25.55
CA ALA A 438 14.86 -3.16 -26.40
C ALA A 438 14.83 -4.52 -25.67
N ARG A 439 14.37 -5.56 -26.37
CA ARG A 439 14.32 -6.92 -25.81
C ARG A 439 15.71 -7.55 -25.68
N GLN A 440 16.62 -7.16 -26.57
CA GLN A 440 17.99 -7.65 -26.57
C GLN A 440 18.88 -6.71 -25.75
N ALA A 441 19.83 -7.29 -25.03
CA ALA A 441 20.82 -6.56 -24.29
C ALA A 441 22.16 -6.59 -25.03
N VAL A 442 22.86 -5.46 -25.05
CA VAL A 442 24.24 -5.32 -25.51
C VAL A 442 25.08 -4.96 -24.28
N ASN A 443 26.11 -5.76 -23.98
CA ASN A 443 26.97 -5.57 -22.80
C ASN A 443 26.19 -5.40 -21.49
N GLY A 444 25.14 -6.22 -21.29
CA GLY A 444 24.30 -6.19 -20.09
C GLY A 444 23.27 -5.05 -20.02
N THR A 445 23.23 -4.17 -21.03
CA THR A 445 22.34 -3.00 -21.09
C THR A 445 21.34 -3.13 -22.23
N ARG A 446 20.09 -2.73 -21.99
CA ARG A 446 19.02 -2.65 -22.98
C ARG A 446 18.80 -1.19 -23.36
N ALA A 447 18.82 -0.89 -24.66
CA ALA A 447 18.47 0.45 -25.12
C ALA A 447 17.01 0.76 -24.79
N MET A 448 16.73 2.02 -24.45
CA MET A 448 15.40 2.55 -24.23
C MET A 448 15.31 3.88 -24.97
N ASP A 449 14.22 4.08 -25.69
CA ASP A 449 13.82 5.39 -26.18
C ASP A 449 12.47 5.74 -25.55
N ALA A 450 12.40 6.89 -24.87
CA ALA A 450 11.13 7.52 -24.56
C ALA A 450 10.85 8.60 -25.60
N THR A 451 9.67 8.53 -26.24
CA THR A 451 9.22 9.49 -27.25
C THR A 451 8.03 10.27 -26.68
N VAL A 452 8.10 11.60 -26.78
CA VAL A 452 7.02 12.49 -26.37
C VAL A 452 6.74 13.49 -27.48
N ALA A 453 5.47 13.72 -27.77
CA ALA A 453 5.06 14.84 -28.59
C ALA A 453 4.80 16.03 -27.65
N VAL A 454 5.45 17.16 -27.93
CA VAL A 454 5.31 18.41 -27.18
C VAL A 454 4.56 19.42 -28.03
N ARG A 455 3.56 20.09 -27.46
CA ARG A 455 2.79 21.10 -28.18
C ARG A 455 3.72 22.21 -28.67
N LYS A 456 3.57 22.65 -29.93
CA LYS A 456 4.54 23.54 -30.61
C LYS A 456 4.83 24.84 -29.87
N ASP A 457 3.82 25.43 -29.21
CA ASP A 457 3.94 26.65 -28.39
C ASP A 457 4.72 26.44 -27.09
N ARG A 458 4.92 25.18 -26.67
CA ARG A 458 5.69 24.79 -25.49
C ARG A 458 7.03 24.15 -25.83
N ALA A 459 7.31 23.86 -27.11
CA ALA A 459 8.49 23.11 -27.55
C ALA A 459 9.84 23.80 -27.29
N SER A 460 9.84 25.07 -26.89
CA SER A 460 11.05 25.80 -26.48
C SER A 460 11.42 25.62 -25.01
N LEU A 461 10.51 25.08 -24.19
CA LEU A 461 10.76 24.87 -22.76
C LEU A 461 11.69 23.65 -22.55
N PRO A 462 12.58 23.68 -21.54
CA PRO A 462 13.40 22.52 -21.20
C PRO A 462 12.55 21.31 -20.88
N LEU A 463 12.92 20.17 -21.46
CA LEU A 463 12.22 18.89 -21.29
C LEU A 463 13.21 17.82 -20.84
N ARG A 464 12.86 17.12 -19.76
CA ARG A 464 13.71 16.09 -19.17
C ARG A 464 12.91 14.87 -18.74
N LEU A 465 13.60 13.74 -18.69
CA LEU A 465 13.13 12.47 -18.19
C LEU A 465 13.80 12.23 -16.82
N GLU A 466 13.02 12.05 -15.76
CA GLU A 466 13.50 11.61 -14.46
C GLU A 466 13.33 10.10 -14.35
N LEU A 467 14.42 9.35 -14.43
CA LEU A 467 14.43 7.89 -14.51
C LEU A 467 14.90 7.26 -13.22
N ALA A 468 14.09 6.40 -12.61
CA ALA A 468 14.53 5.61 -11.48
C ALA A 468 15.55 4.54 -11.88
N ARG A 469 16.72 4.59 -11.24
CA ARG A 469 17.83 3.64 -11.41
C ARG A 469 17.90 2.72 -10.22
N TYR A 470 17.29 1.54 -10.35
CA TYR A 470 17.40 0.52 -9.31
C TYR A 470 18.76 -0.16 -9.32
N THR A 471 19.39 -0.18 -8.15
CA THR A 471 20.63 -0.92 -7.88
C THR A 471 20.32 -2.08 -6.93
N LYS A 472 20.91 -3.24 -7.23
CA LYS A 472 20.82 -4.40 -6.33
C LYS A 472 21.77 -4.18 -5.17
N MET A 473 21.24 -4.19 -3.95
CA MET A 473 22.04 -4.21 -2.74
C MET A 473 22.57 -5.63 -2.47
N THR A 474 23.85 -5.75 -2.10
CA THR A 474 24.46 -7.07 -1.83
C THR A 474 23.85 -7.68 -0.57
N GLY A 475 23.37 -8.92 -0.67
CA GLY A 475 22.77 -9.65 0.47
C GLY A 475 21.33 -9.29 0.77
N LEU A 476 20.71 -8.36 0.03
CA LEU A 476 19.35 -7.88 0.27
C LEU A 476 18.44 -8.10 -0.94
N VAL A 477 17.15 -8.30 -0.64
CA VAL A 477 16.08 -8.46 -1.64
C VAL A 477 15.60 -7.12 -2.17
N VAL A 478 15.44 -6.14 -1.28
CA VAL A 478 15.00 -4.79 -1.62
C VAL A 478 16.09 -4.10 -2.43
N ARG A 479 15.66 -3.22 -3.34
CA ARG A 479 16.54 -2.45 -4.22
C ARG A 479 16.56 -1.01 -3.76
N GLU A 480 17.73 -0.40 -3.75
CA GLU A 480 17.86 1.05 -3.65
C GLU A 480 17.64 1.68 -5.03
N TRP A 481 17.26 2.95 -5.06
CA TRP A 481 17.17 3.70 -6.31
C TRP A 481 17.68 5.12 -6.16
N GLU A 482 18.11 5.65 -7.30
CA GLU A 482 18.42 7.06 -7.49
C GLU A 482 17.66 7.54 -8.74
N VAL A 483 17.37 8.84 -8.81
CA VAL A 483 16.74 9.44 -9.99
C VAL A 483 17.82 10.03 -10.87
N GLU A 484 17.97 9.48 -12.08
CA GLU A 484 18.82 10.05 -13.12
C GLU A 484 18.01 11.01 -13.99
N THR A 485 18.55 12.18 -14.30
CA THR A 485 17.97 13.09 -15.29
C THR A 485 18.56 12.83 -16.67
N VAL A 486 17.71 12.52 -17.64
CA VAL A 486 18.07 12.36 -19.06
C VAL A 486 17.42 13.49 -19.86
N ALA A 487 18.19 14.17 -20.70
CA ALA A 487 17.66 15.23 -21.56
C ALA A 487 16.86 14.66 -22.72
N PHE A 488 15.76 15.32 -23.09
CA PHE A 488 15.09 15.06 -24.35
C PHE A 488 15.73 15.86 -25.49
N GLU A 489 15.94 15.21 -26.62
CA GLU A 489 16.43 15.81 -27.86
C GLU A 489 15.28 16.05 -28.83
N ASN A 490 15.21 17.25 -29.40
CA ASN A 490 14.27 17.58 -30.47
C ASN A 490 14.68 16.85 -31.75
N THR A 491 13.79 16.04 -32.33
CA THR A 491 14.10 15.25 -33.54
C THR A 491 13.98 16.05 -34.83
N GLY A 492 13.40 17.26 -34.78
CA GLY A 492 13.02 18.06 -35.94
C GLY A 492 11.72 17.59 -36.62
N GLU A 493 11.15 16.46 -36.17
CA GLU A 493 9.89 15.93 -36.69
C GLU A 493 8.70 16.67 -36.08
N THR A 494 7.71 16.99 -36.92
CA THR A 494 6.42 17.52 -36.51
C THR A 494 5.30 16.55 -36.83
N ARG A 495 4.26 16.54 -36.00
CA ARG A 495 3.06 15.70 -36.18
C ARG A 495 1.77 16.49 -35.93
N GLY A 496 0.67 15.91 -36.38
CA GLY A 496 -0.67 16.45 -36.20
C GLY A 496 -1.07 17.48 -37.26
N GLU A 497 -2.31 17.95 -37.16
CA GLU A 497 -2.83 19.03 -38.01
C GLU A 497 -2.00 20.31 -37.79
N ASP A 498 -1.67 21.02 -38.88
CA ASP A 498 -0.87 22.26 -38.89
C ASP A 498 0.53 22.18 -38.25
N ASP A 499 1.14 20.98 -38.20
CA ASP A 499 2.43 20.75 -37.53
C ASP A 499 2.40 21.25 -36.07
N GLY A 500 1.28 21.02 -35.39
CA GLY A 500 0.99 21.53 -34.04
C GLY A 500 1.81 20.89 -32.91
N TRP A 501 2.57 19.83 -33.22
CA TRP A 501 3.36 19.07 -32.25
C TRP A 501 4.78 18.83 -32.74
N VAL A 502 5.75 18.95 -31.84
CA VAL A 502 7.17 18.68 -32.08
C VAL A 502 7.56 17.41 -31.33
N ILE A 503 8.29 16.51 -31.99
CA ILE A 503 8.68 15.23 -31.40
C ILE A 503 10.03 15.34 -30.70
N PHE A 504 10.09 14.79 -29.50
CA PHE A 504 11.28 14.69 -28.69
C PHE A 504 11.57 13.24 -28.32
N LYS A 505 12.85 12.89 -28.24
CA LYS A 505 13.31 11.56 -27.80
C LYS A 505 14.35 11.67 -26.70
N ALA A 506 14.28 10.79 -25.71
CA ALA A 506 15.29 10.62 -24.67
C ALA A 506 15.92 9.22 -24.79
N PRO A 507 16.98 9.05 -25.59
CA PRO A 507 17.69 7.79 -25.69
C PRO A 507 18.49 7.52 -24.41
N THR A 508 18.36 6.32 -23.85
CA THR A 508 19.13 5.89 -22.67
C THR A 508 19.33 4.36 -22.67
N GLY A 509 20.17 3.87 -21.75
CA GLY A 509 20.40 2.44 -21.55
C GLY A 509 19.96 1.99 -20.16
N LEU A 510 19.24 0.88 -20.06
CA LEU A 510 18.80 0.26 -18.80
C LEU A 510 19.56 -1.04 -18.51
N LYS A 511 20.02 -1.26 -17.28
CA LYS A 511 20.62 -2.55 -16.90
C LYS A 511 19.58 -3.66 -17.04
N THR A 512 19.97 -4.81 -17.60
CA THR A 512 19.05 -5.94 -17.84
C THR A 512 18.40 -6.48 -16.55
N ALA A 513 19.05 -6.36 -15.40
CA ALA A 513 18.48 -6.80 -14.12
C ALA A 513 17.41 -5.85 -13.56
N SER A 514 17.37 -4.59 -14.02
CA SER A 514 16.51 -3.53 -13.49
C SER A 514 15.88 -2.66 -14.59
N TRP A 515 15.61 -3.26 -15.75
CA TRP A 515 15.01 -2.52 -16.88
C TRP A 515 13.53 -2.23 -16.69
N LEU A 516 12.83 -3.02 -15.87
CA LEU A 516 11.48 -2.69 -15.41
C LEU A 516 11.61 -1.64 -14.31
N THR A 517 11.34 -0.39 -14.65
CA THR A 517 11.48 0.76 -13.76
C THR A 517 10.42 1.83 -14.05
N TRP A 518 10.46 2.90 -13.28
CA TRP A 518 9.56 4.04 -13.33
C TRP A 518 10.29 5.29 -13.82
N PHE A 519 9.57 6.18 -14.47
CA PHE A 519 10.09 7.48 -14.88
C PHE A 519 9.00 8.54 -14.99
N ASP A 520 9.42 9.79 -14.88
CA ASP A 520 8.58 10.97 -15.08
C ASP A 520 9.10 11.76 -16.28
N ILE A 521 8.19 12.45 -16.98
CA ILE A 521 8.52 13.39 -18.05
C ILE A 521 8.14 14.78 -17.53
N ILE A 522 9.12 15.67 -17.45
CA ILE A 522 8.97 16.98 -16.83
C ILE A 522 9.38 18.06 -17.83
N GLN A 523 8.47 18.99 -18.07
CA GLN A 523 8.76 20.25 -18.74
C GLN A 523 8.90 21.35 -17.69
N GLU A 524 10.03 22.05 -17.69
CA GLU A 524 10.34 23.05 -16.66
C GLU A 524 9.61 24.38 -16.89
N GLY A 525 9.40 25.12 -15.78
CA GLY A 525 8.81 26.46 -15.76
C GLY A 525 7.59 26.56 -14.85
N ASP A 526 7.18 27.78 -14.50
CA ASP A 526 6.01 28.05 -13.65
C ASP A 526 4.70 27.52 -14.28
N ASP A 527 4.67 27.39 -15.61
CA ASP A 527 3.60 26.78 -16.40
C ASP A 527 3.98 25.40 -16.98
N GLY A 528 4.98 24.73 -16.38
CA GLY A 528 5.51 23.46 -16.85
C GLY A 528 4.52 22.31 -16.68
N SER A 529 4.39 21.47 -17.70
CA SER A 529 3.59 20.24 -17.66
C SER A 529 4.42 19.02 -17.24
N ARG A 530 3.75 18.00 -16.70
CA ARG A 530 4.38 16.75 -16.29
C ARG A 530 3.52 15.53 -16.62
N ILE A 531 4.17 14.42 -16.92
CA ILE A 531 3.57 13.09 -16.94
C ILE A 531 4.37 12.24 -15.95
N GLU A 532 3.73 11.87 -14.85
CA GLU A 532 4.42 11.19 -13.75
C GLU A 532 4.05 9.71 -13.69
N PHE A 533 4.93 8.93 -13.07
CA PHE A 533 4.75 7.53 -12.73
C PHE A 533 4.49 6.63 -13.94
N LEU A 534 5.18 6.90 -15.05
CA LEU A 534 5.20 6.01 -16.21
C LEU A 534 6.09 4.80 -15.92
N LYS A 535 5.71 3.65 -16.51
CA LYS A 535 6.47 2.41 -16.41
C LYS A 535 7.10 2.07 -17.74
N THR A 536 8.34 1.60 -17.70
CA THR A 536 9.04 1.10 -18.89
C THR A 536 8.39 -0.18 -19.43
N GLU A 537 8.29 -0.30 -20.75
CA GLU A 537 7.71 -1.47 -21.42
C GLU A 537 8.65 -2.04 -22.47
N ALA A 538 8.65 -3.36 -22.64
CA ALA A 538 9.45 -3.98 -23.68
C ALA A 538 8.85 -3.69 -25.06
N CYS A 539 9.70 -3.44 -26.06
CA CYS A 539 9.23 -3.23 -27.43
C CYS A 539 8.32 -4.38 -27.90
N PRO A 540 7.29 -4.10 -28.73
CA PRO A 540 6.45 -5.15 -29.29
C PRO A 540 7.31 -6.27 -29.93
N ARG A 541 6.85 -7.52 -29.83
CA ARG A 541 7.52 -8.59 -30.59
C ARG A 541 7.24 -8.32 -32.06
N THR A 542 8.28 -8.12 -32.87
CA THR A 542 8.14 -8.16 -34.32
C THR A 542 7.64 -9.55 -34.68
N SER A 543 6.47 -9.65 -35.31
CA SER A 543 6.03 -10.90 -35.93
C SER A 543 7.06 -11.27 -36.99
N SER A 544 7.84 -12.32 -36.73
CA SER A 544 8.77 -12.91 -37.67
C SER A 544 8.04 -13.59 -38.82
#